data_AF-A0A5A5R5Q6-F1
#
_entry.id   AF-A0A5A5R5Q6-F1
#
_cell.length_a   1.000
_cell.length_b   1.000
_cell.length_c   1.000
_cell.angle_alpha   90.00
_cell.angle_beta   90.00
_cell.angle_gamma   90.00
#
_symmetry.space_group_name_H-M   'P 1'
#
loop_
_entity.id
_entity.type
_entity.pdbx_description
1 polymer ?
#
loop_
_entity_poly.entity_id
_entity_poly.type
_entity_poly.pdbx_seq_one_letter_code
_entity_poly.pdbx_strand_id
1 'polypeptide(L)'
;MRWKRVRRGVAKTSDEWELEVKLPILEELKKQEKRGEIEIGYLDEMGWDSKPCIPYAWQEEKTTIKLPPIEGKRLNILGIMKRDNQLFYEIQVGTVTSEI
;
A
#
# COMPACT_ATOMS: atom_id res chain seq x y z
N MET A 1 10.44 32.49 -12.28
CA MET A 1 10.29 31.64 -11.06
C MET A 1 9.82 30.26 -11.48
N ARG A 2 10.41 29.17 -10.94
CA ARG A 2 9.95 27.78 -11.18
C ARG A 2 9.18 27.30 -9.96
N TRP A 3 7.89 27.09 -10.10
CA TRP A 3 7.04 26.52 -9.06
C TRP A 3 7.20 25.00 -9.04
N LYS A 4 7.44 24.42 -7.86
CA LYS A 4 7.52 22.97 -7.65
C LYS A 4 6.30 22.54 -6.81
N ARG A 5 5.64 21.45 -7.21
CA ARG A 5 4.55 20.87 -6.40
C ARG A 5 5.09 20.36 -5.08
N VAL A 6 4.36 20.65 -4.00
CA VAL A 6 4.58 20.04 -2.69
C VAL A 6 4.39 18.52 -2.78
N ARG A 7 5.20 17.77 -2.03
CA ARG A 7 5.10 16.31 -1.92
C ARG A 7 4.89 15.95 -0.45
N ARG A 8 4.02 14.97 -0.19
CA ARG A 8 3.91 14.39 1.16
C ARG A 8 5.17 13.58 1.45
N GLY A 9 5.76 13.79 2.62
CA GLY A 9 6.80 12.93 3.17
C GLY A 9 6.19 11.74 3.91
N VAL A 10 7.05 10.81 4.33
CA VAL A 10 6.64 9.69 5.21
C VAL A 10 6.33 10.27 6.59
N ALA A 11 5.14 9.97 7.12
CA ALA A 11 4.67 10.56 8.37
C ALA A 11 5.38 10.00 9.62
N LYS A 12 5.88 8.76 9.55
CA LYS A 12 6.54 8.08 10.66
C LYS A 12 7.74 7.28 10.15
N THR A 13 8.88 7.45 10.79
CA THR A 13 10.05 6.56 10.64
C THR A 13 9.95 5.42 11.64
N SER A 14 10.43 4.24 11.27
CA SER A 14 10.53 3.11 12.19
C SER A 14 11.41 3.47 13.39
N ASP A 15 11.03 3.01 14.58
CA ASP A 15 11.84 3.20 15.78
C ASP A 15 13.11 2.31 15.67
N GLU A 16 14.28 2.86 15.99
CA GLU A 16 15.58 2.19 15.77
C GLU A 16 15.66 0.84 16.50
N TRP A 17 15.16 0.76 17.73
CA TRP A 17 15.14 -0.46 18.52
C TRP A 17 14.32 -1.59 17.86
N GLU A 18 13.24 -1.27 17.15
CA GLU A 18 12.45 -2.29 16.44
C GLU A 18 13.27 -2.93 15.33
N LEU A 19 14.06 -2.12 14.62
CA LEU A 19 14.92 -2.59 13.54
C LEU A 19 16.05 -3.45 14.08
N GLU A 20 16.70 -3.04 15.18
CA GLU A 20 17.77 -3.80 15.83
C GLU A 20 17.31 -5.19 16.27
N VAL A 21 16.08 -5.32 16.75
CA VAL A 21 15.52 -6.61 17.18
C VAL A 21 15.00 -7.44 16.01
N LYS A 22 14.26 -6.83 15.06
CA LYS A 22 13.56 -7.59 14.00
C LYS A 22 14.49 -8.02 12.86
N LEU A 23 15.50 -7.23 12.52
CA LEU A 23 16.38 -7.53 11.38
C LEU A 23 17.20 -8.82 11.56
N PRO A 24 17.84 -9.08 12.73
CA PRO A 24 18.58 -10.33 12.93
C PRO A 24 17.68 -11.57 12.85
N ILE A 25 16.47 -11.48 13.40
CA ILE A 25 15.47 -12.56 13.34
C ILE A 25 15.09 -12.84 11.89
N LEU A 26 14.79 -11.77 11.13
CA LEU A 26 14.46 -11.90 9.71
C LEU A 26 15.61 -12.52 8.91
N GLU A 27 16.86 -12.15 9.18
CA GLU A 27 18.02 -12.75 8.51
C GLU A 27 18.19 -14.24 8.83
N GLU A 28 17.88 -14.68 10.05
CA GLU A 28 17.91 -16.11 10.37
C GLU A 28 16.80 -16.88 9.64
N LEU A 29 15.58 -16.32 9.59
CA LEU A 29 14.49 -16.89 8.80
C LEU A 29 14.87 -17.01 7.32
N LYS A 30 15.49 -15.97 6.74
CA LYS A 30 15.97 -16.00 5.35
C LYS A 30 17.02 -17.09 5.09
N LYS A 31 17.82 -17.47 6.10
CA LYS A 31 18.75 -18.60 5.96
C LYS A 31 18.02 -19.93 6.01
N GLN A 32 17.04 -20.10 6.90
CA GLN A 32 16.18 -21.29 6.96
C GLN A 32 15.45 -21.51 5.63
N GLU A 33 14.91 -20.44 5.05
CA GLU A 33 14.27 -20.48 3.73
C GLU A 33 15.25 -20.93 2.64
N LYS A 34 16.49 -20.40 2.62
CA LYS A 34 17.52 -20.83 1.67
C LYS A 34 17.91 -22.30 1.83
N ARG A 35 17.78 -22.87 3.03
CA ARG A 35 17.99 -24.31 3.28
C ARG A 35 16.78 -25.17 2.88
N GLY A 36 15.66 -24.54 2.50
CA GLY A 36 14.41 -25.23 2.14
C GLY A 36 13.61 -25.70 3.36
N GLU A 37 13.89 -25.17 4.55
CA GLU A 37 13.21 -25.56 5.79
C GLU A 37 11.83 -24.87 5.93
N ILE A 38 11.72 -23.65 5.40
CA ILE A 38 10.52 -22.81 5.46
C ILE A 38 10.33 -22.04 4.15
N GLU A 39 9.14 -21.49 3.94
CA GLU A 39 8.86 -20.48 2.92
C GLU A 39 8.57 -19.13 3.58
N ILE A 40 9.10 -18.04 3.04
CA ILE A 40 8.82 -16.68 3.53
C ILE A 40 7.95 -15.94 2.50
N GLY A 41 6.83 -15.41 2.99
CA GLY A 41 5.97 -14.49 2.25
C GLY A 41 5.81 -13.17 3.01
N TYR A 42 5.85 -12.05 2.28
CA TYR A 42 5.55 -10.72 2.79
C TYR A 42 4.10 -10.39 2.49
N LEU A 43 3.28 -10.26 3.53
CA LEU A 43 1.87 -9.89 3.43
C LEU A 43 1.72 -8.37 3.43
N ASP A 44 0.94 -7.83 2.50
CA ASP A 44 0.51 -6.44 2.51
C ASP A 44 -0.90 -6.29 1.90
N GLU A 45 -1.55 -5.17 2.19
CA GLU A 45 -2.87 -4.81 1.64
C GLU A 45 -2.77 -3.56 0.76
N MET A 46 -3.36 -3.62 -0.43
CA MET A 46 -3.50 -2.45 -1.30
C MET A 46 -4.97 -2.09 -1.51
N GLY A 47 -5.34 -0.86 -1.15
CA GLY A 47 -6.66 -0.30 -1.41
C GLY A 47 -6.68 0.55 -2.67
N TRP A 48 -7.58 0.21 -3.60
CA TRP A 48 -7.90 1.00 -4.79
C TRP A 48 -9.26 1.68 -4.61
N ASP A 49 -9.27 3.00 -4.77
CA ASP A 49 -10.50 3.78 -4.89
C ASP A 49 -10.75 4.12 -6.37
N SER A 50 -11.96 3.82 -6.83
CA SER A 50 -12.49 4.26 -8.12
C SER A 50 -12.55 5.79 -8.30
N LYS A 51 -12.44 6.57 -7.22
CA LYS A 51 -12.42 8.03 -7.27
C LYS A 51 -11.07 8.54 -7.78
N PRO A 52 -11.03 9.35 -8.86
CA PRO A 52 -9.79 9.96 -9.31
C PRO A 52 -9.23 10.89 -8.22
N CYS A 53 -7.95 10.73 -7.89
CA CYS A 53 -7.25 11.49 -6.84
C CYS A 53 -7.16 13.01 -7.15
N ILE A 54 -7.35 13.40 -8.41
CA ILE A 54 -7.25 14.79 -8.86
C ILE A 54 -8.40 15.07 -9.83
N PRO A 55 -9.31 15.99 -9.50
CA PRO A 55 -10.21 16.52 -10.50
C PRO A 55 -9.44 17.47 -11.42
N TYR A 56 -9.21 17.05 -12.65
CA TYR A 56 -8.64 17.92 -13.67
C TYR A 56 -9.74 18.81 -14.24
N ALA A 57 -9.83 20.05 -13.76
CA ALA A 57 -10.68 21.07 -14.36
C ALA A 57 -10.03 22.45 -14.23
N TRP A 58 -10.12 23.25 -15.29
CA TRP A 58 -9.84 24.69 -15.24
C TRP A 58 -11.14 25.41 -14.88
N GLN A 59 -11.11 26.34 -13.93
CA GLN A 59 -12.27 27.14 -13.53
C GLN A 59 -11.93 28.62 -13.60
N GLU A 60 -12.92 29.45 -13.97
CA GLU A 60 -12.78 30.90 -13.96
C GLU A 60 -12.72 31.44 -12.53
N GLU A 61 -12.08 32.59 -12.35
CA GLU A 61 -11.99 33.25 -11.06
C GLU A 61 -13.41 33.50 -10.49
N LYS A 62 -13.63 33.11 -9.23
CA LYS A 62 -14.93 33.18 -8.52
C LYS A 62 -16.00 32.18 -8.96
N THR A 63 -15.66 31.19 -9.79
CA THR A 63 -16.55 30.05 -10.10
C THR A 63 -16.13 28.80 -9.34
N THR A 64 -17.11 27.95 -9.00
CA THR A 64 -16.87 26.66 -8.33
C THR A 64 -17.48 25.55 -9.16
N ILE A 65 -16.65 24.67 -9.72
CA ILE A 65 -17.13 23.45 -10.40
C ILE A 65 -17.44 22.40 -9.34
N LYS A 66 -18.73 22.02 -9.23
CA LYS A 66 -19.15 20.89 -8.39
C LYS A 66 -19.06 19.62 -9.23
N LEU A 67 -18.24 18.68 -8.81
CA LEU A 67 -18.19 17.36 -9.42
C LEU A 67 -19.29 16.49 -8.82
N PRO A 68 -19.92 15.61 -9.62
CA PRO A 68 -20.85 14.65 -9.07
C PRO A 68 -20.12 13.76 -8.05
N PRO A 69 -20.79 13.35 -6.96
CA PRO A 69 -20.26 12.31 -6.11
C PRO A 69 -20.11 11.04 -6.94
N ILE A 70 -18.87 10.63 -7.20
CA ILE A 70 -18.59 9.32 -7.79
C ILE A 70 -18.66 8.33 -6.63
N GLU A 71 -19.77 7.62 -6.50
CA GLU A 71 -19.83 6.43 -5.67
C GLU A 71 -19.21 5.28 -6.45
N GLY A 72 -18.08 4.78 -5.97
CA GLY A 72 -17.59 3.50 -6.44
C GLY A 72 -17.05 2.69 -5.28
N LYS A 73 -17.06 1.38 -5.49
CA LYS A 73 -16.67 0.43 -4.46
C LYS A 73 -15.16 0.47 -4.29
N ARG A 74 -14.69 0.47 -3.05
CA ARG A 74 -13.28 0.27 -2.75
C ARG A 74 -12.93 -1.19 -3.04
N LEU A 75 -11.91 -1.40 -3.86
CA LEU A 75 -11.31 -2.70 -4.07
C LEU A 75 -10.10 -2.78 -3.14
N ASN A 76 -10.07 -3.79 -2.29
CA ASN A 76 -8.90 -4.10 -1.49
C ASN A 76 -8.29 -5.38 -2.03
N ILE A 77 -6.97 -5.40 -2.15
CA ILE A 77 -6.21 -6.55 -2.62
C ILE A 77 -5.31 -6.95 -1.47
N LEU A 78 -5.51 -8.16 -0.96
CA LEU A 78 -4.59 -8.76 0.00
C LEU A 78 -3.56 -9.57 -0.79
N GLY A 79 -2.27 -9.31 -0.57
CA GLY A 79 -1.19 -9.91 -1.35
C GLY A 79 -0.08 -10.46 -0.46
N ILE A 80 0.38 -11.67 -0.78
CA ILE A 80 1.58 -12.29 -0.23
C ILE A 80 2.61 -12.39 -1.35
N MET A 81 3.73 -11.69 -1.18
CA MET A 81 4.86 -11.71 -2.10
C MET A 81 5.98 -12.59 -1.54
N LYS A 82 6.35 -13.65 -2.26
CA LYS A 82 7.50 -14.49 -1.92
C LYS A 82 8.81 -13.88 -2.42
N ARG A 83 9.94 -14.39 -1.90
CA ARG A 83 11.29 -13.92 -2.28
C ARG A 83 11.76 -14.36 -3.66
N ASP A 84 11.07 -15.32 -4.27
CA ASP A 84 11.25 -15.76 -5.66
C ASP A 84 10.39 -14.97 -6.66
N ASN A 85 9.75 -13.89 -6.20
CA ASN A 85 8.83 -13.03 -6.95
C ASN A 85 7.50 -13.68 -7.34
N GLN A 86 7.08 -14.75 -6.67
CA GLN A 86 5.71 -15.24 -6.76
C GLN A 86 4.76 -14.39 -5.92
N LEU A 87 3.70 -13.89 -6.55
CA LEU A 87 2.64 -13.14 -5.90
C LEU A 87 1.39 -14.00 -5.77
N PHE A 88 0.93 -14.22 -4.55
CA PHE A 88 -0.38 -14.78 -4.24
C PHE A 88 -1.26 -13.62 -3.81
N TYR A 89 -2.40 -13.40 -4.46
CA TYR A 89 -3.27 -12.29 -4.11
C TYR A 89 -4.73 -12.68 -4.21
N GLU A 90 -5.54 -11.99 -3.41
CA GLU A 90 -6.99 -12.10 -3.43
C GLU A 90 -7.61 -10.72 -3.49
N ILE A 91 -8.61 -10.56 -4.37
CA ILE A 91 -9.33 -9.31 -4.56
C ILE A 91 -10.60 -9.38 -3.73
N GLN A 92 -10.75 -8.44 -2.81
CA GLN A 92 -11.92 -8.28 -1.97
C GLN A 92 -12.61 -6.94 -2.27
N VAL A 93 -13.94 -6.97 -2.32
CA VAL A 93 -14.77 -5.78 -2.53
C VAL A 93 -15.22 -5.27 -1.17
N GLY A 94 -14.73 -4.11 -0.76
CA GLY A 94 -14.97 -3.57 0.58
C GLY A 94 -13.88 -3.98 1.59
N THR A 95 -14.20 -3.91 2.88
CA THR A 95 -13.24 -4.10 3.98
C THR A 95 -12.80 -5.56 4.11
N VAL A 96 -11.49 -5.79 4.29
CA VAL A 96 -10.95 -7.10 4.65
C VAL A 96 -11.17 -7.34 6.14
N THR A 97 -11.83 -8.44 6.51
CA THR A 97 -12.09 -8.84 7.91
C THR A 97 -11.49 -10.20 8.19
N SER A 98 -11.25 -10.52 9.47
CA SER A 98 -10.68 -11.82 9.89
C SER A 98 -11.63 -13.01 9.76
N GLU A 99 -12.91 -12.76 9.45
CA GLU A 99 -13.92 -13.79 9.19
C GLU A 99 -13.85 -14.31 7.74
N ILE A 100 -12.99 -13.70 6.94
CA ILE A 100 -12.67 -14.07 5.56
C ILE A 100 -11.23 -14.59 5.53
#